data_AF-A0A1Y0VWJ0-F1
#
_entry.id   AF-A0A1Y0VWJ0-F1
#
_cell.length_a   1.000
_cell.length_b   1.000
_cell.length_c   1.000
_cell.angle_alpha   90.00
_cell.angle_beta   90.00
_cell.angle_gamma   90.00
#
_symmetry.space_group_name_H-M   'P 1'
#
loop_
_entity.id
_entity.type
_entity.pdbx_description
1 polymer ?
#
loop_
_entity_poly.entity_id
_entity_poly.type
_entity_poly.pdbx_seq_one_letter_code
_entity_poly.pdbx_strand_id
1 'polypeptide(L)'
;MQKKYLVFMDIDGTLIDEQQNVSNKTIDTIKSLQKKDVQFYISTGRMFLSASVIRNDIDRSLGIIASNGCIYSLDKKTYLTYLSKEAVKDIISIINQYNLSAFFLMIITFLYKRSPPLF
;
A
#
# COMPACT_ATOMS: atom_id res chain seq x y z
N MET A 1 10.80 -18.21 25.95
CA MET A 1 10.73 -17.93 24.49
C MET A 1 10.86 -16.42 24.30
N GLN A 2 11.68 -15.96 23.35
CA GLN A 2 11.76 -14.53 23.04
C GLN A 2 10.46 -14.10 22.36
N LYS A 3 9.87 -12.99 22.83
CA LYS A 3 8.61 -12.47 22.28
C LYS A 3 8.87 -11.95 20.86
N LYS A 4 8.19 -12.52 19.87
CA LYS A 4 8.27 -12.08 18.47
C LYS A 4 7.30 -10.94 18.23
N TYR A 5 7.76 -9.90 17.55
CA TYR A 5 6.94 -8.74 17.21
C TYR A 5 6.74 -8.66 15.70
N LEU A 6 5.56 -8.23 15.30
CA LEU A 6 5.19 -7.92 13.94
C LEU A 6 4.70 -6.47 13.93
N VAL A 7 5.34 -5.63 13.14
CA VAL A 7 5.06 -4.19 13.07
C VAL A 7 4.52 -3.84 11.69
N PHE A 8 3.37 -3.18 11.66
CA PHE A 8 2.75 -2.66 10.45
C PHE A 8 2.91 -1.15 10.42
N MET A 9 3.37 -0.63 9.28
CA MET A 9 3.73 0.77 9.14
C MET A 9 2.99 1.35 7.94
N ASP A 10 2.22 2.41 8.18
CA ASP A 10 1.69 3.21 7.07
C ASP A 10 2.80 4.00 6.38
N ILE A 11 2.54 4.47 5.16
CA ILE A 11 3.46 5.32 4.40
C ILE A 11 3.17 6.79 4.69
N ASP A 12 2.02 7.28 4.23
CA ASP A 12 1.70 8.70 4.18
C ASP A 12 1.54 9.28 5.59
N GLY A 13 2.29 10.35 5.89
CA GLY A 13 2.31 10.94 7.23
C GLY A 13 2.93 10.05 8.32
N THR A 14 3.59 8.94 7.94
CA THR A 14 4.19 7.97 8.87
C THR A 14 5.65 7.66 8.53
N LEU A 15 5.91 6.97 7.42
CA LEU A 15 7.27 6.57 7.03
C LEU A 15 8.00 7.60 6.19
N ILE A 16 7.25 8.38 5.40
CA ILE A 16 7.81 9.36 4.48
C ILE A 16 7.62 10.79 4.97
N ASP A 17 8.57 11.64 4.63
CA ASP A 17 8.45 13.10 4.79
C ASP A 17 7.65 13.76 3.65
N GLU A 18 7.52 15.08 3.70
CA GLU A 18 6.84 15.88 2.68
C GLU A 18 7.52 15.77 1.30
N GLN A 19 8.80 15.40 1.26
CA GLN A 19 9.57 15.17 0.04
C GLN A 19 9.54 13.70 -0.42
N GLN A 20 8.66 12.88 0.17
CA GLN A 20 8.47 11.46 -0.15
C GLN A 20 9.68 10.56 0.20
N ASN A 21 10.58 11.02 1.07
CA ASN A 21 11.77 10.26 1.46
C ASN A 21 11.58 9.55 2.80
N VAL A 22 12.20 8.38 2.95
CA VAL A 22 12.32 7.71 4.25
C VAL A 22 13.64 8.10 4.89
N SER A 23 13.59 8.55 6.15
CA SER A 23 14.81 8.96 6.85
C SER A 23 15.80 7.81 7.08
N ASN A 24 17.10 8.07 7.01
CA ASN A 24 18.14 7.09 7.34
C ASN A 24 17.95 6.50 8.75
N LYS A 25 17.55 7.32 9.71
CA LYS A 25 17.24 6.87 11.07
C LYS A 25 16.15 5.79 11.10
N THR A 26 15.09 5.95 10.31
CA THR A 26 14.01 4.95 10.18
C THR A 26 14.55 3.66 9.57
N ILE A 27 15.29 3.75 8.48
CA ILE A 27 15.88 2.60 7.78
C ILE A 27 16.81 1.81 8.72
N ASP A 28 17.71 2.49 9.42
CA ASP A 28 18.67 1.88 10.33
C ASP A 28 17.97 1.24 11.55
N THR A 29 16.90 1.87 12.05
CA THR A 29 16.10 1.33 13.15
C THR A 29 15.41 0.03 12.73
N ILE A 30 14.77 0.00 11.55
CA ILE A 30 14.12 -1.19 11.00
C ILE A 30 15.15 -2.33 10.86
N LYS A 31 16.30 -2.07 10.23
CA LYS A 31 17.37 -3.05 10.04
C LYS A 31 17.92 -3.60 11.36
N SER A 32 18.08 -2.73 12.36
CA SER A 32 18.53 -3.14 13.70
C SER A 32 17.52 -4.05 14.40
N LEU A 33 16.22 -3.76 14.25
CA LEU A 33 15.15 -4.56 14.85
C LEU A 33 14.92 -5.88 14.10
N GLN A 34 15.09 -5.92 12.78
CA GLN A 34 15.06 -7.16 12.00
C GLN A 34 16.12 -8.16 12.47
N LYS A 35 17.33 -7.70 12.84
CA LYS A 35 18.38 -8.55 13.45
C LYS A 35 17.97 -9.17 14.79
N LYS A 36 16.91 -8.64 15.42
CA LYS A 36 16.32 -9.13 16.67
C LYS A 36 15.01 -9.90 16.44
N ASP A 37 14.80 -10.43 15.24
CA ASP A 37 13.62 -11.23 14.84
C ASP A 37 12.30 -10.45 14.89
N VAL A 38 12.35 -9.12 14.73
CA VAL A 38 11.15 -8.30 14.51
C VAL A 38 10.83 -8.27 13.02
N GLN A 39 9.59 -8.61 12.67
CA GLN A 39 9.11 -8.57 11.30
C GLN A 39 8.38 -7.27 11.01
N PHE A 40 8.53 -6.76 9.79
CA PHE A 40 7.97 -5.47 9.37
C PHE A 40 7.15 -5.62 8.09
N TYR A 41 6.04 -4.90 8.05
CA TYR A 41 5.15 -4.79 6.91
C TYR A 41 4.87 -3.32 6.61
N ILE A 42 4.93 -2.97 5.33
CA ILE A 42 4.25 -1.77 4.83
C ILE A 42 2.74 -2.07 4.80
N SER A 43 1.91 -1.14 5.29
CA SER A 43 0.46 -1.26 5.32
C SER A 43 -0.20 0.06 4.94
N THR A 44 -0.62 0.20 3.68
CA THR A 44 -1.01 1.50 3.11
C THR A 44 -2.21 1.42 2.16
N GLY A 45 -2.86 2.57 1.96
CA GLY A 45 -3.86 2.77 0.91
C GLY A 45 -3.29 2.94 -0.50
N ARG A 46 -2.00 3.22 -0.64
CA ARG A 46 -1.34 3.37 -1.96
C ARG A 46 -1.47 2.12 -2.80
N MET A 47 -1.50 2.30 -4.12
CA MET A 47 -1.42 1.20 -5.09
C MET A 47 -0.14 0.39 -4.88
N PHE A 48 -0.21 -0.93 -5.09
CA PHE A 48 0.89 -1.87 -4.83
C PHE A 48 2.25 -1.44 -5.40
N LEU A 49 2.28 -0.94 -6.64
CA LEU A 49 3.53 -0.50 -7.27
C LEU A 49 4.16 0.68 -6.53
N SER A 50 3.33 1.67 -6.16
CA SER A 50 3.79 2.86 -5.41
C SER A 50 4.29 2.47 -4.00
N ALA A 51 3.54 1.62 -3.31
CA ALA A 51 3.95 1.08 -2.00
C ALA A 51 5.24 0.25 -2.10
N SER A 52 5.45 -0.47 -3.21
CA SER A 52 6.65 -1.27 -3.45
C SER A 52 7.91 -0.42 -3.64
N VAL A 53 7.82 0.79 -4.17
CA VAL A 53 8.96 1.72 -4.29
C VAL A 53 9.48 2.04 -2.88
N ILE A 54 8.61 2.57 -2.01
CA ILE A 54 8.97 2.93 -0.63
C ILE A 54 9.50 1.72 0.15
N ARG A 55 8.85 0.54 -0.01
CA ARG A 55 9.32 -0.69 0.60
C ARG A 55 10.75 -1.04 0.17
N ASN A 56 11.06 -0.91 -1.12
CA ASN A 56 12.37 -1.24 -1.65
C ASN A 56 13.44 -0.23 -1.22
N ASP A 57 13.08 1.04 -1.01
CA ASP A 57 13.98 2.07 -0.47
C ASP A 57 14.39 1.76 0.98
N ILE A 58 13.51 1.11 1.75
CA ILE A 58 13.80 0.64 3.11
C ILE A 58 14.57 -0.69 3.07
N ASP A 59 13.88 -1.75 2.63
CA ASP A 59 14.39 -3.10 2.45
C ASP A 59 13.33 -3.98 1.73
N ARG A 60 13.73 -4.63 0.63
CA ARG A 60 12.88 -5.50 -0.19
C ARG A 60 12.34 -6.73 0.55
N SER A 61 12.89 -7.06 1.73
CA SER A 61 12.46 -8.17 2.56
C SER A 61 11.18 -7.89 3.36
N LEU A 62 10.79 -6.62 3.51
CA LEU A 62 9.56 -6.24 4.20
C LEU A 62 8.33 -6.87 3.52
N GLY A 63 7.36 -7.25 4.35
CA GLY A 63 6.03 -7.59 3.87
C GLY A 63 5.29 -6.35 3.36
N ILE A 64 4.25 -6.56 2.58
CA ILE A 64 3.46 -5.47 2.00
C ILE A 64 1.97 -5.79 2.05
N ILE A 65 1.20 -4.80 2.48
CA ILE A 65 -0.26 -4.71 2.43
C ILE A 65 -0.54 -3.37 1.75
N ALA A 66 -1.16 -3.39 0.58
CA ALA A 66 -1.39 -2.22 -0.24
C ALA A 66 -2.85 -2.18 -0.75
N SER A 67 -3.23 -1.08 -1.40
CA SER A 67 -4.59 -0.83 -1.88
C SER A 67 -5.64 -1.06 -0.79
N ASN A 68 -5.39 -0.55 0.43
CA ASN A 68 -6.25 -0.75 1.61
C ASN A 68 -6.47 -2.23 1.97
N GLY A 69 -5.48 -3.08 1.72
CA GLY A 69 -5.53 -4.51 2.06
C GLY A 69 -6.09 -5.41 0.97
N CYS A 70 -6.52 -4.87 -0.17
CA CYS A 70 -6.95 -5.67 -1.32
C CYS A 70 -5.82 -6.50 -1.92
N ILE A 71 -4.56 -6.10 -1.71
CA ILE A 71 -3.39 -6.88 -2.11
C ILE A 71 -2.38 -6.95 -0.96
N TYR A 72 -1.93 -8.16 -0.64
CA TYR A 72 -0.92 -8.36 0.40
C TYR A 72 -0.04 -9.58 0.14
N SER A 73 1.16 -9.57 0.71
CA SER A 73 2.10 -10.71 0.68
C SER A 73 2.05 -11.48 2.00
N LEU A 74 1.90 -12.81 1.94
CA LEU A 74 2.05 -13.70 3.10
C LEU A 74 2.78 -14.98 2.64
N ASP A 75 3.77 -15.44 3.39
CA ASP A 75 4.56 -16.64 3.06
C ASP A 75 5.10 -16.68 1.63
N LYS A 76 5.60 -15.52 1.14
CA LYS A 76 6.07 -15.30 -0.24
C LYS A 76 5.01 -15.50 -1.33
N LYS A 77 3.72 -15.58 -0.96
CA LYS A 77 2.59 -15.60 -1.87
C LYS A 77 1.87 -14.26 -1.83
N THR A 78 1.35 -13.84 -2.98
CA THR A 78 0.52 -12.63 -3.09
C THR A 78 -0.94 -13.03 -3.09
N TYR A 79 -1.73 -12.36 -2.27
CA TYR A 79 -3.17 -12.53 -2.16
C TYR A 79 -3.86 -11.29 -2.69
N LEU A 80 -4.99 -11.49 -3.36
CA LEU A 80 -5.73 -10.47 -4.10
C LEU A 80 -7.22 -10.60 -3.82
N THR A 81 -7.85 -9.50 -3.46
CA THR A 81 -9.31 -9.37 -3.34
C THR A 81 -9.78 -8.31 -4.31
N TYR A 82 -10.76 -8.67 -5.13
CA TYR A 82 -11.34 -7.78 -6.14
C TYR A 82 -12.77 -7.41 -5.77
N LEU A 83 -13.21 -6.25 -6.24
CA LEU A 83 -14.64 -5.93 -6.29
C LEU A 83 -15.35 -6.88 -7.26
N SER A 84 -16.58 -7.28 -6.91
CA SER A 84 -17.43 -8.03 -7.83
C SER A 84 -17.87 -7.16 -9.01
N LYS A 85 -18.28 -7.80 -10.10
CA LYS A 85 -18.81 -7.09 -11.27
C LYS A 85 -20.04 -6.26 -10.92
N GLU A 86 -20.87 -6.76 -10.01
CA GLU A 86 -22.08 -6.12 -9.50
C GLU A 86 -21.71 -4.87 -8.71
N ALA A 87 -20.76 -4.97 -7.76
CA ALA A 87 -20.29 -3.82 -7.01
C ALA A 87 -19.71 -2.73 -7.92
N VAL A 88 -18.93 -3.12 -8.94
CA VAL A 88 -18.38 -2.16 -9.92
C VAL A 88 -19.49 -1.47 -10.72
N LYS A 89 -20.54 -2.20 -11.14
CA LYS A 89 -21.70 -1.60 -11.83
C LYS A 89 -22.43 -0.60 -10.95
N ASP A 90 -22.66 -0.93 -9.69
CA ASP A 90 -23.35 -0.06 -8.73
C ASP A 90 -22.54 1.22 -8.48
N ILE A 91 -21.22 1.09 -8.27
CA ILE A 91 -20.30 2.22 -8.16
C ILE A 91 -20.37 3.10 -9.42
N ILE A 92 -20.31 2.51 -10.62
CA ILE A 92 -20.41 3.22 -11.90
C ILE A 92 -21.74 3.97 -12.04
N SER A 93 -22.84 3.36 -11.59
CA SER A 93 -24.17 3.97 -11.59
C SER A 93 -24.21 5.21 -10.70
N ILE A 94 -23.72 5.10 -9.46
CA ILE A 94 -23.63 6.20 -8.50
C ILE A 94 -22.74 7.33 -9.05
N ILE A 95 -21.58 6.99 -9.60
CA ILE A 95 -20.66 7.97 -10.23
C ILE A 95 -21.37 8.78 -11.31
N ASN A 96 -22.15 8.11 -12.17
CA ASN A 96 -22.89 8.77 -13.24
C ASN A 96 -24.04 9.62 -12.69
N GLN A 97 -24.84 9.07 -11.77
CA GLN A 97 -26.01 9.74 -11.18
C GLN A 97 -25.64 11.04 -10.48
N TYR A 98 -24.56 11.03 -9.71
CA TYR A 98 -24.13 12.17 -8.90
C TYR A 98 -23.00 12.97 -9.54
N ASN A 99 -22.65 12.68 -10.79
CA ASN A 99 -21.62 13.39 -11.53
C ASN A 99 -20.26 13.42 -10.78
N LEU A 100 -19.87 12.30 -10.17
CA LEU A 100 -18.65 12.18 -9.37
C LEU A 100 -17.43 11.77 -10.23
N SER A 101 -16.24 11.95 -9.67
CA SER A 101 -14.99 11.35 -10.18
C SER A 101 -14.61 10.16 -9.31
N ALA A 102 -13.98 9.14 -9.91
CA ALA A 102 -13.47 7.99 -9.17
C ALA A 102 -12.20 7.44 -9.80
N PHE A 103 -11.36 6.86 -8.93
CA PHE A 103 -10.18 6.10 -9.30
C PHE A 103 -10.41 4.62 -8.99
N PHE A 104 -10.13 3.77 -9.95
CA PHE A 104 -10.07 2.33 -9.75
C PHE A 104 -8.61 1.89 -9.78
N LEU A 105 -8.08 1.47 -8.64
CA LEU A 105 -6.74 0.91 -8.55
C LEU A 105 -6.76 -0.52 -9.10
N MET A 106 -5.99 -0.77 -10.17
CA MET A 106 -5.66 -2.11 -10.63
C MET A 106 -4.25 -2.46 -10.14
N ILE A 107 -3.82 -3.70 -10.41
CA ILE A 107 -2.52 -4.20 -9.92
C ILE A 107 -1.34 -3.44 -10.57
N ILE A 108 -1.45 -3.10 -11.86
CA ILE A 108 -0.39 -2.47 -12.66
C ILE A 108 -0.83 -1.15 -13.33
N THR A 109 -2.09 -0.77 -13.19
CA THR A 109 -2.69 0.39 -13.85
C THR A 109 -3.73 0.99 -12.90
N PHE A 110 -4.13 2.23 -13.11
CA PHE A 110 -5.36 2.75 -12.54
C PHE A 110 -6.26 3.23 -13.67
N LEU A 111 -7.57 3.04 -13.52
CA LEU A 111 -8.56 3.61 -14.42
C LEU A 111 -9.15 4.84 -13.76
N TYR A 112 -9.32 5.89 -14.56
CA TYR A 112 -9.96 7.12 -14.11
C TYR A 112 -11.07 7.48 -15.08
N LYS A 113 -12.24 7.82 -14.54
CA LYS A 113 -13.43 8.13 -15.33
C LYS A 113 -13.70 9.64 -15.29
N ARG A 114 -12.81 10.46 -15.91
CA ARG A 114 -12.90 11.91 -16.27
C ARG A 114 -11.53 12.49 -16.69
N SER A 115 -11.33 13.82 -16.72
CA SER A 115 -9.99 14.46 -16.71
C SER A 115 -9.29 14.26 -15.35
N PRO A 116 -8.05 13.71 -15.30
CA PRO A 116 -7.34 13.50 -14.05
C PRO A 116 -7.26 14.83 -13.27
N PRO A 117 -7.41 14.83 -11.93
CA PRO A 117 -7.18 16.02 -11.14
C PRO A 117 -5.77 16.53 -11.44
N LEU A 118 -5.64 17.84 -11.63
CA LEU A 118 -4.36 18.51 -11.71
C LEU A 118 -3.72 18.38 -10.31
N PHE A 119 -2.73 17.51 -10.20
CA PHE A 119 -1.83 17.45 -9.05
C PHE A 119 -0.72 18.49 -9.24
#